data_AF-A0A2V9CHF0-F1
#
_entry.id   AF-A0A2V9CHF0-F1
#
_cell.length_a   1.000
_cell.length_b   1.000
_cell.length_c   1.000
_cell.angle_alpha   90.00
_cell.angle_beta   90.00
_cell.angle_gamma   90.00
#
_symmetry.space_group_name_H-M   'P 1'
#
loop_
_entity.id
_entity.type
_entity.pdbx_description
1 polymer ?
#
loop_
_entity_poly.entity_id
_entity_poly.type
_entity_poly.pdbx_seq_one_letter_code
_entity_poly.pdbx_strand_id
1 'polypeptide(L)'
;MSQLTPTITSVAEQQSERRRVPRIPFKATSVVREAGSSQIVVAQTTELSRLGCFVQTATPYPKGTRVHIEVTEAGTRFVASGAVAYVTAEGMGVVFSLVEPDNQAILENWLSRTPRRPDRHSFTAKAAIKDLGSQIEQVLMTRDLSEGGCFVKTAAPLPKGSRILVRITHAGAEFTAIGRVTDNVSAEGMGVAFIEMEPNNRVVLEKWLVAETSVNDTSTRLLVGGLLLLVAAAVIALIALMIS
;
A
#
# COMPACT_ATOMS: atom_id res chain seq x y z
N MET A 1 37.85 -25.73 34.68
CA MET A 1 37.98 -24.92 33.45
C MET A 1 36.82 -25.29 32.54
N SER A 2 35.69 -24.58 32.67
CA SER A 2 34.48 -24.83 31.88
C SER A 2 34.48 -23.92 30.66
N GLN A 3 34.43 -24.51 29.47
CA GLN A 3 34.37 -23.80 28.19
C GLN A 3 32.92 -23.37 27.94
N LEU A 4 32.69 -22.06 27.86
CA LEU A 4 31.40 -21.48 27.47
C LEU A 4 31.29 -21.53 25.95
N THR A 5 30.35 -22.33 25.45
CA THR A 5 29.94 -22.33 24.03
C THR A 5 28.98 -21.16 23.81
N PRO A 6 29.25 -20.21 22.90
CA PRO A 6 28.27 -19.18 22.57
C PRO A 6 27.19 -19.77 21.66
N THR A 7 25.96 -19.83 22.18
CA THR A 7 24.75 -20.09 21.39
C THR A 7 24.56 -18.92 20.42
N ILE A 8 24.87 -19.14 19.14
CA ILE A 8 24.48 -18.22 18.07
C ILE A 8 22.98 -18.37 17.89
N THR A 9 22.23 -17.45 18.51
CA THR A 9 20.81 -17.25 18.25
C THR A 9 20.68 -16.80 16.79
N SER A 10 20.36 -17.76 15.93
CA SER A 10 19.88 -17.56 14.57
C SER A 10 18.66 -16.65 14.63
N VAL A 11 18.88 -15.37 14.36
CA VAL A 11 17.82 -14.42 13.99
C VAL A 11 17.30 -14.92 12.65
N ALA A 12 16.22 -15.69 12.73
CA ALA A 12 15.47 -16.12 11.55
C ALA A 12 15.17 -14.87 10.73
N GLU A 13 15.72 -14.86 9.52
CA GLU A 13 15.42 -13.92 8.47
C GLU A 13 13.89 -13.86 8.29
N GLN A 14 13.25 -12.86 8.90
CA GLN A 14 12.02 -12.31 8.37
C GLN A 14 12.41 -11.59 7.08
N GLN A 15 12.69 -12.39 6.04
CA GLN A 15 12.55 -11.95 4.66
C GLN A 15 11.14 -11.41 4.56
N SER A 16 11.04 -10.09 4.61
CA SER A 16 9.89 -9.35 4.16
C SER A 16 9.59 -9.85 2.76
N GLU A 17 8.59 -10.74 2.66
CA GLU A 17 8.05 -11.19 1.40
C GLU A 17 7.74 -9.93 0.60
N ARG A 18 8.56 -9.65 -0.42
CA ARG A 18 8.46 -8.45 -1.25
C ARG A 18 7.12 -8.54 -1.96
N ARG A 19 6.09 -7.90 -1.41
CA ARG A 19 4.68 -8.06 -1.81
C ARG A 19 4.48 -7.43 -3.20
N ARG A 20 4.35 -8.27 -4.22
CA ARG A 20 4.31 -7.85 -5.65
C ARG A 20 2.96 -7.27 -6.11
N VAL A 21 1.90 -7.28 -5.29
CA VAL A 21 0.59 -6.71 -5.66
C VAL A 21 -0.03 -6.00 -4.45
N PRO A 22 -0.44 -4.71 -4.57
CA PRO A 22 -1.20 -4.03 -3.53
C PRO A 22 -2.53 -4.75 -3.27
N ARG A 23 -2.75 -5.18 -2.03
CA ARG A 23 -4.05 -5.69 -1.59
C ARG A 23 -4.84 -4.57 -0.95
N ILE A 24 -6.11 -4.45 -1.33
CA ILE A 24 -7.00 -3.43 -0.80
C ILE A 24 -7.80 -4.04 0.35
N PRO A 25 -7.96 -3.31 1.48
CA PRO A 25 -8.88 -3.73 2.53
C PRO A 25 -10.28 -3.88 1.94
N PHE A 26 -10.87 -5.05 2.10
CA PHE A 26 -12.13 -5.41 1.49
C PHE A 26 -12.90 -6.26 2.48
N LYS A 27 -14.07 -5.83 2.94
CA LYS A 27 -14.86 -6.56 3.94
C LYS A 27 -16.12 -7.10 3.29
N ALA A 28 -16.12 -8.40 3.03
CA ALA A 28 -17.26 -9.08 2.42
C ALA A 28 -17.38 -10.51 2.93
N THR A 29 -18.61 -11.00 3.03
CA THR A 29 -18.83 -12.42 3.35
C THR A 29 -18.44 -13.26 2.15
N SER A 30 -17.69 -14.32 2.42
CA SER A 30 -17.24 -15.29 1.42
C SER A 30 -17.61 -16.71 1.83
N VAL A 31 -17.92 -17.52 0.83
CA VAL A 31 -18.17 -18.95 0.93
C VAL A 31 -17.10 -19.65 0.10
N VAL A 32 -16.23 -20.40 0.77
CA VAL A 32 -15.15 -21.17 0.15
C VAL A 32 -15.50 -22.64 0.23
N ARG A 33 -15.47 -23.32 -0.92
CA ARG A 33 -15.76 -24.75 -1.06
C ARG A 33 -14.57 -25.44 -1.66
N GLU A 34 -14.12 -26.54 -1.07
CA GLU A 34 -13.11 -27.40 -1.69
C GLU A 34 -13.74 -28.26 -2.80
N ALA A 35 -13.07 -28.37 -3.94
CA ALA A 35 -13.54 -29.20 -5.04
C ALA A 35 -13.54 -30.69 -4.64
N GLY A 36 -14.72 -31.31 -4.64
CA GLY A 36 -14.88 -32.74 -4.30
C GLY A 36 -15.09 -33.03 -2.80
N SER A 37 -15.20 -31.99 -1.96
CA SER A 37 -15.47 -32.10 -0.51
C SER A 37 -16.82 -31.48 -0.17
N SER A 38 -17.49 -32.00 0.87
CA SER A 38 -18.70 -31.38 1.44
C SER A 38 -18.39 -30.28 2.44
N GLN A 39 -17.11 -30.07 2.77
CA GLN A 39 -16.69 -29.01 3.69
C GLN A 39 -16.90 -27.65 3.04
N ILE A 40 -17.44 -26.70 3.82
CA ILE A 40 -17.66 -25.31 3.41
C ILE A 40 -17.11 -24.41 4.50
N VAL A 41 -16.36 -23.38 4.11
CA VAL A 41 -15.94 -22.31 5.00
C VAL A 41 -16.73 -21.06 4.66
N VAL A 42 -17.55 -20.57 5.60
CA VAL A 42 -18.21 -19.26 5.51
C VAL A 42 -17.44 -18.29 6.40
N ALA A 43 -16.83 -17.28 5.80
CA ALA A 43 -15.84 -16.43 6.46
C ALA A 43 -15.78 -15.03 5.86
N GLN A 44 -15.15 -14.09 6.56
CA GLN A 44 -14.89 -12.77 6.02
C GLN A 44 -13.70 -12.81 5.07
N THR A 45 -13.89 -12.30 3.86
CA THR A 45 -12.78 -11.79 3.07
C THR A 45 -12.39 -10.44 3.66
N THR A 46 -11.10 -10.23 3.94
CA THR A 46 -10.58 -8.98 4.53
C THR A 46 -9.63 -8.22 3.62
N GLU A 47 -9.08 -8.90 2.62
CA GLU A 47 -8.23 -8.33 1.58
C GLU A 47 -8.64 -8.86 0.20
N LEU A 48 -8.69 -7.98 -0.80
CA LEU A 48 -8.96 -8.35 -2.19
C LEU A 48 -7.86 -7.80 -3.11
N SER A 49 -7.63 -8.48 -4.22
CA SER A 49 -6.78 -8.04 -5.32
C SER A 49 -7.27 -8.67 -6.62
N ARG A 50 -6.71 -8.25 -7.76
CA ARG A 50 -7.00 -8.87 -9.06
C ARG A 50 -6.67 -10.36 -9.11
N LEU A 51 -5.69 -10.81 -8.32
CA LEU A 51 -5.16 -12.18 -8.39
C LEU A 51 -5.65 -13.08 -7.28
N GLY A 52 -6.38 -12.56 -6.29
CA GLY A 52 -6.72 -13.33 -5.11
C GLY A 52 -7.24 -12.50 -3.96
N CYS A 53 -7.53 -13.17 -2.86
CA CYS A 53 -8.06 -12.56 -1.64
C CYS A 53 -7.52 -13.26 -0.39
N PHE A 54 -7.71 -12.63 0.77
CA PHE A 54 -7.48 -13.26 2.07
C PHE A 54 -8.80 -13.53 2.77
N VAL A 55 -8.99 -14.78 3.20
CA VAL A 55 -10.17 -15.26 3.90
C VAL A 55 -9.79 -15.51 5.36
N GLN A 56 -10.38 -14.74 6.27
CA GLN A 56 -10.15 -14.82 7.70
C GLN A 56 -10.98 -15.95 8.32
N THR A 57 -10.33 -17.01 8.79
CA THR A 57 -10.98 -18.21 9.33
C THR A 57 -10.06 -18.93 10.31
N ALA A 58 -10.63 -19.51 11.36
CA ALA A 58 -9.89 -20.35 12.31
C ALA A 58 -9.62 -21.77 11.76
N THR A 59 -10.32 -22.16 10.69
CA THR A 59 -10.21 -23.49 10.06
C THR A 59 -9.93 -23.34 8.56
N PRO A 60 -8.73 -22.88 8.18
CA PRO A 60 -8.35 -22.74 6.78
C PRO A 60 -8.18 -24.09 6.09
N TYR A 61 -8.43 -24.13 4.78
CA TYR A 61 -8.01 -25.28 3.97
C TYR A 61 -6.48 -25.32 3.85
N PRO A 62 -5.87 -26.51 3.71
CA PRO A 62 -4.43 -26.63 3.50
C PRO A 62 -3.93 -25.90 2.25
N LYS A 63 -2.67 -25.48 2.27
CA LYS A 63 -2.00 -24.92 1.08
C LYS A 63 -2.08 -25.91 -0.09
N GLY A 64 -2.43 -25.41 -1.27
CA GLY A 64 -2.60 -26.18 -2.50
C GLY A 64 -4.01 -26.71 -2.74
N THR A 65 -4.90 -26.65 -1.75
CA THR A 65 -6.31 -27.06 -1.92
C THR A 65 -6.98 -26.23 -3.01
N ARG A 66 -7.61 -26.91 -3.98
CA ARG A 66 -8.41 -26.27 -5.03
C ARG A 66 -9.77 -25.91 -4.47
N VAL A 67 -10.15 -24.64 -4.63
CA VAL A 67 -11.36 -24.08 -4.06
C VAL A 67 -12.20 -23.38 -5.11
N HIS A 68 -13.50 -23.40 -4.89
CA HIS A 68 -14.46 -22.50 -5.50
C HIS A 68 -14.86 -21.47 -4.44
N ILE A 69 -14.65 -20.20 -4.74
CA ILE A 69 -14.96 -19.10 -3.82
C ILE A 69 -16.09 -18.25 -4.40
N GLU A 70 -17.04 -17.93 -3.54
CA GLU A 70 -18.09 -16.96 -3.77
C GLU A 70 -17.94 -15.84 -2.75
N VAL A 71 -17.94 -14.60 -3.19
CA VAL A 71 -17.89 -13.42 -2.34
C VAL A 71 -19.12 -12.58 -2.64
N THR A 72 -19.78 -12.05 -1.60
CA THR A 72 -20.96 -11.20 -1.75
C THR A 72 -20.74 -9.86 -1.06
N GLU A 73 -20.89 -8.77 -1.81
CA GLU A 73 -20.77 -7.40 -1.32
C GLU A 73 -21.91 -6.56 -1.91
N ALA A 74 -22.66 -5.86 -1.06
CA ALA A 74 -23.69 -4.88 -1.46
C ALA A 74 -24.66 -5.37 -2.55
N GLY A 75 -25.10 -6.64 -2.47
CA GLY A 75 -26.04 -7.24 -3.42
C GLY A 75 -25.42 -7.75 -4.73
N THR A 76 -24.11 -7.57 -4.91
CA THR A 76 -23.34 -8.15 -6.02
C THR A 76 -22.59 -9.40 -5.56
N ARG A 77 -22.48 -10.39 -6.44
CA ARG A 77 -21.86 -11.69 -6.16
C ARG A 77 -20.72 -11.95 -7.14
N PHE A 78 -19.52 -12.12 -6.62
CA PHE A 78 -18.34 -12.52 -7.36
C PHE A 78 -18.06 -14.01 -7.14
N VAL A 79 -17.70 -14.71 -8.20
CA VAL A 79 -17.38 -16.13 -8.19
C VAL A 79 -16.07 -16.37 -8.92
N ALA A 80 -15.21 -17.21 -8.32
CA ALA A 80 -13.96 -17.64 -8.93
C ALA A 80 -13.59 -19.06 -8.52
N SER A 81 -12.84 -19.73 -9.40
CA SER A 81 -12.04 -20.90 -9.01
C SER A 81 -10.63 -20.46 -8.63
N GLY A 82 -10.01 -21.17 -7.70
CA GLY A 82 -8.69 -20.83 -7.19
C GLY A 82 -8.02 -21.95 -6.42
N ALA A 83 -6.92 -21.61 -5.76
CA ALA A 83 -6.23 -22.50 -4.85
C ALA A 83 -5.75 -21.75 -3.61
N VAL A 84 -5.60 -22.45 -2.49
CA VAL A 84 -4.98 -21.89 -1.30
C VAL A 84 -3.48 -21.69 -1.57
N ALA A 85 -3.05 -20.43 -1.65
CA ALA A 85 -1.65 -20.07 -1.88
C ALA A 85 -0.82 -20.19 -0.59
N TYR A 86 -1.40 -19.85 0.56
CA TYR A 86 -0.76 -19.96 1.87
C TYR A 86 -1.79 -19.94 3.01
N VAL A 87 -1.36 -20.36 4.20
CA VAL A 87 -2.15 -20.41 5.43
C VAL A 87 -1.39 -19.69 6.55
N THR A 88 -2.12 -18.95 7.39
CA THR A 88 -1.61 -18.30 8.60
C THR A 88 -2.49 -18.67 9.80
N ALA A 89 -2.10 -18.24 10.99
CA ALA A 89 -2.94 -18.37 12.19
C ALA A 89 -4.30 -17.64 12.07
N GLU A 90 -4.39 -16.65 11.18
CA GLU A 90 -5.58 -15.82 11.00
C GLU A 90 -6.48 -16.28 9.86
N GLY A 91 -6.01 -17.16 8.97
CA GLY A 91 -6.79 -17.62 7.83
C GLY A 91 -5.96 -18.12 6.66
N MET A 92 -6.46 -17.90 5.45
CA MET A 92 -5.83 -18.40 4.22
C MET A 92 -5.87 -17.37 3.09
N GLY A 93 -4.78 -17.34 2.31
CA GLY A 93 -4.74 -16.62 1.05
C GLY A 93 -5.19 -17.52 -0.09
N VAL A 94 -6.17 -17.07 -0.88
CA VAL A 94 -6.66 -17.75 -2.08
C VAL A 94 -6.15 -17.01 -3.30
N VAL A 95 -5.45 -17.70 -4.19
CA VAL A 95 -5.11 -17.20 -5.53
C VAL A 95 -6.21 -17.64 -6.51
N PHE A 96 -6.71 -16.71 -7.32
CA PHE A 96 -7.69 -16.99 -8.36
C PHE A 96 -6.97 -17.63 -9.56
N SER A 97 -7.47 -18.77 -10.01
CA SER A 97 -6.98 -19.47 -11.20
C SER A 97 -7.88 -19.27 -12.40
N LEU A 98 -9.20 -19.08 -12.17
CA LEU A 98 -10.17 -18.81 -13.21
C LEU A 98 -11.24 -17.86 -12.67
N VAL A 99 -11.43 -16.76 -13.41
CA VAL A 99 -12.50 -15.79 -13.20
C VAL A 99 -13.21 -15.64 -14.55
N GLU A 100 -14.50 -15.96 -14.59
CA GLU A 100 -15.28 -15.81 -15.82
C GLU A 100 -15.51 -14.32 -16.16
N PRO A 101 -15.71 -13.95 -17.43
CA PRO A 101 -15.81 -12.55 -17.86
C PRO A 101 -16.82 -11.70 -17.07
N ASP A 102 -18.00 -12.25 -16.77
CA ASP A 102 -19.04 -11.56 -16.01
C ASP A 102 -18.58 -11.27 -14.56
N ASN A 103 -17.85 -12.22 -13.96
CA ASN A 103 -17.24 -12.05 -12.64
C ASN A 103 -16.05 -11.10 -12.67
N GLN A 104 -15.33 -11.02 -13.79
CA GLN A 104 -14.23 -10.07 -13.96
C GLN A 104 -14.74 -8.62 -13.88
N ALA A 105 -15.87 -8.31 -14.50
CA ALA A 105 -16.47 -6.98 -14.43
C ALA A 105 -16.86 -6.60 -12.99
N ILE A 106 -17.39 -7.55 -12.22
CA ILE A 106 -17.72 -7.35 -10.80
C ILE A 106 -16.46 -7.09 -9.98
N LEU A 107 -15.42 -7.89 -10.18
CA LEU A 107 -14.13 -7.73 -9.50
C LEU A 107 -13.52 -6.36 -9.79
N GLU A 108 -13.44 -5.94 -11.05
CA GLU A 108 -12.91 -4.62 -11.42
C GLU A 108 -13.74 -3.48 -10.82
N ASN A 109 -15.07 -3.64 -10.75
CA ASN A 109 -15.95 -2.67 -10.12
C ASN A 109 -15.78 -2.61 -8.58
N TRP A 110 -15.47 -3.72 -7.91
CA TRP A 110 -15.13 -3.69 -6.49
C TRP A 110 -13.78 -3.02 -6.24
N LEU A 111 -12.79 -3.38 -7.05
CA LEU A 111 -11.43 -2.83 -6.96
C LEU A 111 -11.37 -1.33 -7.31
N SER A 112 -12.31 -0.82 -8.12
CA SER A 112 -12.41 0.61 -8.43
C SER A 112 -13.08 1.43 -7.33
N ARG A 113 -13.99 0.81 -6.56
CA ARG A 113 -14.74 1.44 -5.46
C ARG A 113 -13.95 1.57 -4.17
N THR A 114 -12.92 0.75 -4.00
CA THR A 114 -12.06 0.82 -2.82
C THR A 114 -10.98 1.86 -3.08
N PRO A 115 -10.83 2.88 -2.22
CA PRO A 115 -9.93 3.99 -2.49
C PRO A 115 -8.55 3.44 -2.79
N ARG A 116 -8.01 3.79 -3.97
CA ARG A 116 -6.58 3.62 -4.26
C ARG A 116 -5.85 4.17 -3.05
N ARG A 117 -4.85 3.44 -2.53
CA ARG A 117 -3.94 4.04 -1.56
C ARG A 117 -3.51 5.36 -2.20
N PRO A 118 -3.79 6.51 -1.58
CA PRO A 118 -3.47 7.78 -2.20
C PRO A 118 -1.98 7.74 -2.54
N ASP A 119 -1.66 8.12 -3.77
CA ASP A 119 -0.30 8.01 -4.27
C ASP A 119 0.63 8.69 -3.26
N ARG A 120 1.66 7.95 -2.83
CA ARG A 120 2.62 8.44 -1.85
C ARG A 120 3.74 9.11 -2.60
N HIS A 121 3.81 10.42 -2.45
CA HIS A 121 4.87 11.24 -3.02
C HIS A 121 6.01 11.31 -2.01
N SER A 122 7.25 11.15 -2.48
CA SER A 122 8.41 11.49 -1.66
C SER A 122 8.27 12.95 -1.26
N PHE A 123 8.24 13.21 0.05
CA PHE A 123 7.96 14.53 0.57
C PHE A 123 8.68 14.70 1.90
N THR A 124 9.73 15.51 1.89
CA THR A 124 10.54 15.78 3.08
C THR A 124 10.25 17.19 3.57
N ALA A 125 9.50 17.27 4.67
CA ALA A 125 9.14 18.52 5.32
C ALA A 125 9.19 18.35 6.83
N LYS A 126 9.32 19.49 7.54
CA LYS A 126 9.23 19.50 9.00
C LYS A 126 7.78 19.20 9.41
N ALA A 127 7.62 18.27 10.34
CA ALA A 127 6.35 17.89 10.92
C ALA A 127 6.42 18.03 12.45
N ALA A 128 5.65 18.94 13.02
CA ALA A 128 5.38 19.00 14.44
C ALA A 128 4.28 17.99 14.77
N ILE A 129 4.60 17.03 15.64
CA ILE A 129 3.73 15.95 16.09
C ILE A 129 3.46 16.14 17.57
N LYS A 130 2.22 16.48 17.93
CA LYS A 130 1.77 16.55 19.33
C LYS A 130 0.85 15.39 19.63
N ASP A 131 1.24 14.54 20.57
CA ASP A 131 0.34 13.50 21.06
C ASP A 131 -0.81 14.15 21.84
N LEU A 132 -2.06 13.85 21.48
CA LEU A 132 -3.23 14.42 22.15
C LEU A 132 -3.43 13.85 23.56
N GLY A 133 -2.85 12.69 23.85
CA GLY A 133 -2.83 12.10 25.19
C GLY A 133 -1.75 12.69 26.10
N SER A 134 -0.84 13.52 25.58
CA SER A 134 0.22 14.15 26.35
C SER A 134 0.37 15.64 26.01
N GLN A 135 1.30 16.33 26.68
CA GLN A 135 1.66 17.71 26.32
C GLN A 135 2.98 17.80 25.53
N ILE A 136 3.53 16.65 25.12
CA ILE A 136 4.82 16.58 24.43
C ILE A 136 4.59 16.79 22.94
N GLU A 137 5.31 17.74 22.36
CA GLU A 137 5.39 17.98 20.92
C GLU A 137 6.81 17.67 20.42
N GLN A 138 6.89 16.92 19.33
CA GLN A 138 8.13 16.55 18.67
C GLN A 138 8.18 17.16 17.28
N VAL A 139 9.30 17.77 16.91
CA VAL A 139 9.53 18.24 15.54
C VAL A 139 10.38 17.20 14.80
N LEU A 140 9.78 16.58 13.79
CA LEU A 140 10.32 15.46 13.03
C LEU A 140 10.32 15.78 11.54
N MET A 141 10.72 14.82 10.71
CA MET A 141 10.70 14.95 9.24
C MET A 141 9.76 13.93 8.62
N THR A 142 8.95 14.36 7.66
CA THR A 142 8.23 13.43 6.79
C THR A 142 9.20 12.75 5.81
N ARG A 143 8.89 11.52 5.41
CA ARG A 143 9.53 10.82 4.29
C ARG A 143 8.68 10.91 3.03
N ASP A 144 7.38 10.72 3.22
CA ASP A 144 6.39 10.68 2.16
C ASP A 144 5.10 11.34 2.63
N LEU A 145 4.29 11.78 1.67
CA LEU A 145 2.98 12.41 1.88
C LEU A 145 1.99 11.92 0.83
N SER A 146 0.73 11.81 1.22
CA SER A 146 -0.41 11.45 0.39
C SER A 146 -1.66 12.15 0.94
N GLU A 147 -2.77 12.12 0.20
CA GLU A 147 -4.04 12.68 0.68
C GLU A 147 -4.50 12.08 2.02
N GLY A 148 -4.16 10.82 2.27
CA GLY A 148 -4.62 10.06 3.44
C GLY A 148 -3.63 9.98 4.60
N GLY A 149 -2.41 10.51 4.45
CA GLY A 149 -1.40 10.38 5.50
C GLY A 149 0.04 10.58 5.03
N CYS A 150 0.97 10.36 5.95
CA CYS A 150 2.41 10.48 5.74
C CYS A 150 3.19 9.39 6.50
N PHE A 151 4.47 9.26 6.21
CA PHE A 151 5.42 8.57 7.08
C PHE A 151 6.35 9.60 7.73
N VAL A 152 6.52 9.50 9.04
CA VAL A 152 7.38 10.40 9.83
C VAL A 152 8.59 9.62 10.33
N LYS A 153 9.79 10.11 10.03
CA LYS A 153 11.06 9.50 10.47
C LYS A 153 11.31 9.85 11.94
N THR A 154 11.54 8.83 12.76
CA THR A 154 11.89 8.97 14.18
C THR A 154 12.47 7.68 14.72
N ALA A 155 13.45 7.78 15.63
CA ALA A 155 13.98 6.62 16.36
C ALA A 155 13.12 6.24 17.59
N ALA A 156 12.17 7.10 17.96
CA ALA A 156 11.26 6.89 19.09
C ALA A 156 9.81 7.13 18.63
N PRO A 157 9.22 6.20 17.86
CA PRO A 157 7.87 6.34 17.37
C PRO A 157 6.85 6.27 18.52
N LEU A 158 5.72 6.95 18.34
CA LEU A 158 4.58 6.82 19.24
C LEU A 158 3.90 5.45 19.07
N PRO A 159 3.21 4.93 20.10
CA PRO A 159 2.50 3.66 20.01
C PRO A 159 1.46 3.61 18.88
N LYS A 160 1.24 2.41 18.33
CA LYS A 160 0.14 2.17 17.38
C LYS A 160 -1.19 2.63 18.00
N GLY A 161 -1.98 3.34 17.22
CA GLY A 161 -3.30 3.82 17.62
C GLY A 161 -3.32 5.17 18.32
N SER A 162 -2.15 5.73 18.70
CA SER A 162 -2.08 7.08 19.28
C SER A 162 -2.73 8.12 18.37
N ARG A 163 -3.55 8.99 18.96
CA ARG A 163 -4.14 10.14 18.26
C ARG A 163 -3.23 11.35 18.44
N ILE A 164 -2.87 11.97 17.33
CA ILE A 164 -1.86 13.01 17.28
C ILE A 164 -2.37 14.21 16.49
N LEU A 165 -2.00 15.42 16.90
CA LEU A 165 -2.07 16.59 16.04
C LEU A 165 -0.81 16.62 15.18
N VAL A 166 -1.00 16.64 13.86
CA VAL A 166 0.08 16.74 12.88
C VAL A 166 0.04 18.11 12.26
N ARG A 167 1.18 18.81 12.32
CA ARG A 167 1.39 20.10 11.66
C ARG A 167 2.62 20.02 10.77
N ILE A 168 2.42 20.11 9.46
CA ILE A 168 3.49 20.05 8.45
C ILE A 168 3.70 21.45 7.90
N THR A 169 4.95 21.90 7.81
CA THR A 169 5.31 23.19 7.22
C THR A 169 6.19 22.96 5.99
N HIS A 170 5.75 23.48 4.85
CA HIS A 170 6.47 23.35 3.58
C HIS A 170 6.22 24.56 2.67
N ALA A 171 7.28 25.06 2.04
CA ALA A 171 7.24 26.19 1.09
C ALA A 171 6.43 27.42 1.59
N GLY A 172 6.56 27.76 2.87
CA GLY A 172 5.87 28.91 3.48
C GLY A 172 4.38 28.70 3.78
N ALA A 173 3.83 27.52 3.53
CA ALA A 173 2.48 27.13 3.89
C ALA A 173 2.49 26.09 5.03
N GLU A 174 1.35 25.98 5.70
CA GLU A 174 1.15 25.07 6.81
C GLU A 174 -0.09 24.20 6.59
N PHE A 175 0.06 22.92 6.88
CA PHE A 175 -0.99 21.92 6.88
C PHE A 175 -1.18 21.39 8.29
N THR A 176 -2.42 21.31 8.76
CA THR A 176 -2.77 20.71 10.05
C THR A 176 -3.87 19.65 9.90
N ALA A 177 -3.71 18.53 10.59
CA ALA A 177 -4.72 17.48 10.69
C ALA A 177 -4.61 16.70 12.01
N ILE A 178 -5.72 16.09 12.44
CA ILE A 178 -5.66 15.03 13.44
C ILE A 178 -5.30 13.73 12.71
N GLY A 179 -4.26 13.06 13.20
CA GLY A 179 -3.77 11.79 12.70
C GLY A 179 -3.91 10.67 13.71
N ARG A 180 -3.78 9.44 13.21
CA ARG A 180 -3.62 8.22 14.01
C ARG A 180 -2.37 7.46 13.58
N VAL A 181 -1.56 7.04 14.55
CA VAL A 181 -0.42 6.16 14.29
C VAL A 181 -0.92 4.80 13.83
N THR A 182 -0.42 4.35 12.68
CA THR A 182 -0.83 3.12 12.01
C THR A 182 0.01 1.92 12.44
N ASP A 183 -0.20 0.75 11.82
CA ASP A 183 0.61 -0.45 12.04
C ASP A 183 2.06 -0.35 11.56
N ASN A 184 2.40 0.66 10.77
CA ASN A 184 3.74 0.83 10.22
C ASN A 184 4.66 1.57 11.19
N VAL A 185 4.84 1.00 12.38
CA VAL A 185 5.75 1.49 13.43
C VAL A 185 7.03 0.65 13.39
N SER A 186 8.18 1.29 13.25
CA SER A 186 9.48 0.63 13.19
C SER A 186 10.57 1.49 13.84
N ALA A 187 11.79 0.96 13.94
CA ALA A 187 12.94 1.73 14.41
C ALA A 187 13.31 2.92 13.49
N GLU A 188 12.76 2.98 12.28
CA GLU A 188 13.00 4.08 11.33
C GLU A 188 11.93 5.18 11.39
N GLY A 189 10.78 4.90 12.00
CA GLY A 189 9.71 5.87 12.14
C GLY A 189 8.31 5.27 12.28
N MET A 190 7.32 6.09 11.94
CA MET A 190 5.92 5.72 12.06
C MET A 190 5.08 6.21 10.88
N GLY A 191 4.16 5.35 10.43
CA GLY A 191 3.11 5.74 9.51
C GLY A 191 1.97 6.44 10.25
N VAL A 192 1.51 7.57 9.70
CA VAL A 192 0.39 8.35 10.22
C VAL A 192 -0.72 8.40 9.17
N ALA A 193 -1.94 8.04 9.57
CA ALA A 193 -3.16 8.25 8.78
C ALA A 193 -3.85 9.52 9.24
N PHE A 194 -4.22 10.41 8.32
CA PHE A 194 -5.04 11.59 8.62
C PHE A 194 -6.50 11.13 8.81
N ILE A 195 -7.10 11.49 9.95
CA ILE A 195 -8.44 11.05 10.32
C ILE A 195 -9.45 12.20 10.36
N GLU A 196 -8.98 13.41 10.68
CA GLU A 196 -9.80 14.63 10.66
C GLU A 196 -8.95 15.76 10.08
N MET A 197 -9.51 16.50 9.13
CA MET A 197 -8.81 17.55 8.39
C MET A 197 -9.82 18.62 7.99
N GLU A 198 -9.51 19.87 8.31
CA GLU A 198 -10.34 20.99 7.87
C GLU A 198 -10.22 21.25 6.36
N PRO A 199 -11.27 21.79 5.70
CA PRO A 199 -11.26 22.03 4.27
C PRO A 199 -10.10 22.89 3.77
N ASN A 200 -9.69 23.91 4.54
CA ASN A 200 -8.57 24.78 4.15
C ASN A 200 -7.22 24.02 4.13
N ASN A 201 -7.03 23.09 5.07
CA ASN A 201 -5.84 22.23 5.12
C ASN A 201 -5.81 21.25 3.95
N ARG A 202 -6.97 20.76 3.51
CA ARG A 202 -7.09 19.94 2.30
C ARG A 202 -6.56 20.67 1.06
N VAL A 203 -6.93 21.94 0.88
CA VAL A 203 -6.45 22.75 -0.25
C VAL A 203 -4.93 22.92 -0.23
N VAL A 204 -4.32 23.11 0.95
CA VAL A 204 -2.86 23.18 1.10
C VAL A 204 -2.20 21.86 0.70
N LEU A 205 -2.75 20.75 1.21
CA LEU A 205 -2.26 19.40 0.92
C LEU A 205 -2.31 19.10 -0.58
N GLU A 206 -3.44 19.33 -1.23
CA GLU A 206 -3.62 19.09 -2.67
C GLU A 206 -2.61 19.89 -3.50
N LYS A 207 -2.36 21.16 -3.17
CA LYS A 207 -1.35 21.98 -3.84
C LYS A 207 0.05 21.37 -3.76
N TRP A 208 0.44 20.82 -2.61
CA TRP A 208 1.74 20.18 -2.45
C TRP A 208 1.85 18.87 -3.25
N LEU A 209 0.80 18.05 -3.28
CA LEU A 209 0.81 16.78 -4.02
C LEU A 209 0.85 16.98 -5.54
N VAL A 210 0.20 18.04 -6.04
CA VAL A 210 0.26 18.42 -7.46
C VAL A 210 1.64 18.97 -7.84
N ALA A 211 2.29 19.74 -6.97
CA ALA A 211 3.64 20.25 -7.24
C ALA A 211 4.64 19.10 -7.40
N GLU A 212 4.60 18.09 -6.55
CA GLU A 212 5.53 16.94 -6.60
C GLU A 212 5.31 16.01 -7.80
N THR A 213 4.09 15.92 -8.34
CA THR A 213 3.83 15.18 -9.58
C THR A 213 4.47 15.87 -10.79
N SER A 214 4.53 17.20 -10.81
CA SER A 214 5.12 17.96 -11.93
C SER A 214 6.65 17.91 -11.99
N VAL A 215 7.33 17.80 -10.85
CA VAL A 215 8.81 17.73 -10.79
C VAL A 215 9.31 16.38 -11.33
N ASN A 216 8.60 15.29 -11.05
CA ASN A 216 8.93 13.97 -11.59
C ASN A 216 8.67 13.85 -13.10
N ASP A 217 7.60 14.47 -13.64
CA ASP A 217 7.32 14.46 -15.09
C ASP A 217 8.34 15.31 -15.89
N THR A 218 8.83 16.42 -15.31
CA THR A 218 9.83 17.28 -15.96
C THR A 218 11.17 16.56 -16.18
N SER A 219 11.57 15.69 -15.25
CA SER A 219 12.79 14.87 -15.40
C SER A 219 12.64 13.80 -16.49
N THR A 220 11.46 13.19 -16.63
CA THR A 220 11.19 12.22 -17.72
C THR A 220 11.11 12.91 -19.08
N ARG A 221 10.53 14.12 -19.16
CA ARG A 221 10.45 14.91 -20.40
C ARG A 221 11.80 15.43 -20.89
N LEU A 222 12.70 15.85 -20.00
CA LEU A 222 14.05 16.30 -20.38
C LEU A 222 14.91 15.15 -20.93
N LEU A 223 14.79 13.94 -20.36
CA LEU A 223 15.52 12.76 -20.83
C LEU A 223 15.01 12.26 -22.20
N VAL A 224 13.68 12.19 -22.37
CA VAL A 224 13.10 11.76 -23.66
C VAL A 224 13.27 12.83 -24.74
N GLY A 225 13.06 14.10 -24.40
CA GLY A 225 13.23 15.23 -25.32
C GLY A 225 14.68 15.44 -25.73
N GLY A 226 15.63 15.31 -24.81
CA GLY A 226 17.07 15.40 -25.10
C GLY A 226 17.57 14.26 -26.00
N LEU A 227 17.09 13.02 -25.75
CA LEU A 227 17.43 11.87 -26.59
C LEU A 227 16.84 12.00 -28.01
N LEU A 228 15.60 12.49 -28.14
CA LEU A 228 14.96 12.70 -29.44
C LEU A 228 15.67 13.75 -30.29
N LEU A 229 16.13 14.85 -29.65
CA LEU A 229 16.89 15.91 -30.33
C LEU A 229 18.26 15.41 -30.84
N LEU A 230 18.95 14.61 -30.02
CA LEU A 230 20.24 13.98 -30.38
C LEU A 230 20.08 13.01 -31.55
N VAL A 231 19.04 12.18 -31.56
CA VAL A 231 18.75 11.25 -32.67
C VAL A 231 18.41 12.02 -33.94
N ALA A 232 17.58 13.07 -33.85
CA ALA A 232 17.26 13.90 -35.01
C ALA A 232 18.51 14.57 -35.60
N ALA A 233 19.39 15.13 -34.77
CA ALA A 233 20.64 15.74 -35.21
C ALA A 233 21.58 14.71 -35.88
N ALA A 234 21.69 13.50 -35.32
CA ALA A 234 22.50 12.43 -35.89
C ALA A 234 21.97 11.93 -37.24
N VAL A 235 20.65 11.79 -37.39
CA VAL A 235 20.01 11.41 -38.65
C VAL A 235 20.23 12.48 -39.72
N ILE A 236 20.07 13.76 -39.37
CA ILE A 236 20.31 14.87 -40.31
C ILE A 236 21.78 14.90 -40.75
N ALA A 237 22.72 14.69 -39.84
CA ALA A 237 24.15 14.62 -40.17
C ALA A 237 24.47 13.42 -41.08
N LEU A 238 23.87 12.25 -40.83
CA LEU A 238 24.07 11.06 -41.66
C LEU A 238 23.50 11.24 -43.07
N ILE A 239 22.32 11.87 -43.19
CA ILE A 239 21.71 12.21 -44.48
C ILE A 239 22.60 13.21 -45.23
N ALA A 240 23.14 14.22 -44.56
CA ALA A 240 24.04 15.19 -45.18
C ALA A 240 25.34 14.54 -45.71
N LEU A 241 25.91 13.57 -45.00
CA LEU A 241 27.07 12.80 -45.46
C LEU A 241 26.77 11.87 -46.64
N MET A 242 25.52 11.42 -46.83
CA MET A 242 25.15 10.54 -47.94
C MET A 242 24.88 11.32 -49.25
N ILE A 243 24.76 12.65 -49.18
CA ILE A 243 24.41 13.53 -50.31
C ILE A 243 25.63 14.36 -50.78
N SER A 244 26.78 14.28 -50.10
CA SER A 244 28.08 14.80 -50.57
C SER A 244 28.94 13.70 -51.16
#